data_AF-A0A7C7PHH4-F1
#
_entry.id   AF-A0A7C7PHH4-F1
#
_cell.length_a   1.000
_cell.length_b   1.000
_cell.length_c   1.000
_cell.angle_alpha   90.00
_cell.angle_beta   90.00
_cell.angle_gamma   90.00
#
_symmetry.space_group_name_H-M   'P 1'
#
loop_
_entity.id
_entity.type
_entity.pdbx_description
1 polymer ?
#
loop_
_entity_poly.entity_id
_entity_poly.type
_entity_poly.pdbx_seq_one_letter_code
_entity_poly.pdbx_strand_id
1 'polypeptide(L)' 'MNRLTNNTRARGAFLTWIAIWPLITGLLLIGEPLLAALPLPLRTLVLTAILVPLMSFVVMPRLTRWANARLEN' A
#
# COMPACT_ATOMS: atom_id res chain seq x y z
N MET A 1 -2.37 -8.88 -37.52
CA MET A 1 -3.72 -8.64 -36.99
C MET A 1 -3.88 -9.45 -35.70
N ASN A 2 -3.51 -8.89 -34.53
CA ASN A 2 -4.11 -9.26 -33.24
C ASN A 2 -3.79 -8.17 -32.21
N ARG A 3 -4.78 -7.31 -32.00
CA ARG A 3 -4.83 -6.29 -30.93
C ARG A 3 -4.64 -7.04 -29.61
N LEU A 4 -3.64 -6.73 -28.78
CA LEU A 4 -3.74 -5.75 -27.68
C LEU A 4 -4.98 -5.92 -26.79
N THR A 5 -5.47 -7.14 -26.61
CA THR A 5 -6.56 -7.44 -25.66
C THR A 5 -6.08 -7.18 -24.22
N ASN A 6 -6.49 -6.02 -23.70
CA ASN A 6 -7.43 -5.88 -22.58
C ASN A 6 -7.03 -6.27 -21.12
N ASN A 7 -5.74 -6.39 -20.76
CA ASN A 7 -5.34 -6.61 -19.36
C ASN A 7 -4.70 -5.41 -18.62
N THR A 8 -4.99 -4.18 -19.06
CA THR A 8 -4.52 -2.95 -18.40
C THR A 8 -5.08 -2.79 -16.97
N ARG A 9 -6.32 -3.22 -16.71
CA ARG A 9 -6.89 -3.22 -15.33
C ARG A 9 -6.21 -4.21 -14.41
N ALA A 10 -5.94 -5.43 -14.88
CA ALA A 10 -5.29 -6.46 -14.07
C ALA A 10 -3.85 -6.07 -13.71
N ARG A 11 -3.10 -5.49 -14.65
CA ARG A 11 -1.74 -4.97 -14.38
C ARG A 11 -1.74 -3.86 -13.32
N GLY A 12 -2.68 -2.91 -13.39
CA GLY A 12 -2.81 -1.85 -12.38
C GLY A 12 -3.15 -2.43 -11.00
N ALA A 13 -4.12 -3.34 -10.93
CA ALA A 13 -4.50 -4.00 -9.69
C ALA A 13 -3.34 -4.81 -9.08
N PHE A 14 -2.55 -5.50 -9.91
CA PHE A 14 -1.40 -6.28 -9.45
C PHE A 14 -0.29 -5.38 -8.88
N LEU A 15 -0.04 -4.23 -9.51
CA LEU A 15 0.94 -3.27 -9.04
C LEU A 15 0.52 -2.65 -7.70
N THR A 16 -0.77 -2.31 -7.55
CA THR A 16 -1.35 -1.87 -6.28
C THR A 16 -1.28 -2.97 -5.23
N TRP A 17 -1.59 -4.23 -5.60
CA TRP A 17 -1.50 -5.37 -4.69
C TRP A 17 -0.08 -5.59 -4.17
N ILE A 18 0.93 -5.53 -5.05
CA ILE A 18 2.35 -5.58 -4.68
C ILE A 18 2.79 -4.36 -3.87
N ALA A 19 2.14 -3.20 -3.97
CA ALA A 19 2.45 -2.06 -3.11
C ALA A 19 1.84 -2.21 -1.70
N ILE A 20 0.60 -2.74 -1.62
CA ILE A 20 -0.15 -2.91 -0.37
C ILE A 20 0.41 -4.07 0.46
N TRP A 21 0.69 -5.21 -0.16
CA TRP A 21 1.16 -6.42 0.53
C TRP A 21 2.42 -6.17 1.41
N PRO A 22 3.52 -5.58 0.93
CA PRO A 22 4.69 -5.32 1.75
C PRO A 22 4.47 -4.21 2.78
N LEU A 23 3.54 -3.27 2.54
CA LEU A 23 3.13 -2.29 3.56
C LEU A 23 2.48 -3.00 4.74
N ILE A 24 1.51 -3.89 4.48
CA ILE A 24 0.84 -4.68 5.51
C ILE A 24 1.84 -5.61 6.21
N THR A 25 2.66 -6.33 5.45
CA THR A 25 3.67 -7.25 5.99
C THR A 25 4.70 -6.52 6.86
N GLY A 26 5.17 -5.34 6.45
CA GLY A 26 6.06 -4.52 7.26
C GLY A 26 5.41 -4.03 8.56
N LEU A 27 4.14 -3.61 8.50
CA LEU A 27 3.36 -3.24 9.69
C LEU A 27 3.19 -4.42 10.64
N LEU A 28 2.93 -5.60 10.10
CA LEU A 28 2.79 -6.82 10.88
C LEU A 28 4.11 -7.25 11.49
N LEU A 29 5.23 -7.15 10.77
CA LEU A 29 6.56 -7.51 11.30
C LEU A 29 7.01 -6.57 12.43
N ILE A 30 6.78 -5.26 12.28
CA ILE A 30 7.13 -4.27 13.30
C ILE A 30 6.13 -4.34 14.47
N GLY A 31 4.86 -4.57 14.17
CA GLY A 31 3.79 -4.61 15.13
C GLY A 31 3.67 -5.94 15.86
N GLU A 32 4.15 -7.05 15.32
CA GLU A 32 4.08 -8.42 15.89
C GLU A 32 4.45 -8.47 17.38
N PRO A 33 5.62 -7.99 17.82
CA PRO A 33 6.01 -8.03 19.23
C PRO A 33 5.07 -7.20 20.12
N LEU A 34 4.44 -6.14 19.58
CA LEU A 34 3.52 -5.28 20.32
C LEU A 34 2.07 -5.79 20.27
N LEU A 35 1.65 -6.40 19.16
CA LEU A 35 0.29 -6.82 18.84
C LEU A 35 0.01 -8.25 19.29
N ALA A 36 1.03 -9.09 19.49
CA ALA A 36 0.88 -10.46 19.98
C ALA A 36 0.30 -10.51 21.40
N ALA A 37 0.48 -9.45 22.19
CA ALA A 37 -0.09 -9.31 23.52
C ALA A 37 -1.54 -8.79 23.53
N LEU A 38 -2.05 -8.26 22.39
CA LEU A 38 -3.39 -7.67 22.32
C LEU A 38 -4.43 -8.66 21.77
N PRO A 39 -5.68 -8.60 22.28
CA PRO A 39 -6.81 -9.30 21.69
C PRO A 39 -6.99 -8.97 20.20
N LEU A 40 -7.39 -9.97 19.42
CA LEU A 40 -7.65 -9.90 17.98
C LEU A 40 -8.38 -8.62 17.51
N PRO A 41 -9.49 -8.18 18.14
CA PRO A 41 -10.18 -6.94 17.72
C PRO A 41 -9.34 -5.67 17.89
N LEU A 42 -8.58 -5.54 18.98
CA LEU A 42 -7.70 -4.38 19.20
C LEU A 42 -6.53 -4.38 18.22
N ARG A 43 -5.97 -5.55 17.95
CA ARG A 43 -4.92 -5.73 16.94
C ARG A 43 -5.39 -5.27 15.56
N THR A 44 -6.60 -5.65 15.15
CA THR A 44 -7.16 -5.19 13.87
C THR A 44 -7.37 -3.68 13.85
N LEU A 45 -7.86 -3.10 14.96
CA LEU A 45 -8.11 -1.67 15.06
C LEU A 45 -6.81 -0.86 14.90
N VAL A 46 -5.75 -1.24 15.60
CA VAL A 46 -4.41 -0.64 15.47
C VAL A 46 -3.86 -0.82 14.06
N LEU A 47 -3.98 -2.00 13.46
CA LEU A 47 -3.58 -2.23 12.07
C LEU A 47 -4.28 -1.27 11.11
N THR A 48 -5.61 -1.13 11.17
CA THR A 48 -6.33 -0.15 10.33
C THR A 48 -5.93 1.28 10.64
N ALA A 49 -5.78 1.64 11.92
CA ALA A 49 -5.40 2.98 12.34
C ALA A 49 -4.03 3.40 11.84
N ILE A 50 -3.11 2.45 11.63
CA ILE A 50 -1.79 2.72 11.02
C ILE A 50 -1.89 2.61 9.49
N LEU A 51 -2.62 1.63 8.96
CA LEU A 51 -2.72 1.39 7.51
C LEU A 51 -3.34 2.58 6.76
N VAL A 52 -4.38 3.20 7.31
CA VAL A 52 -5.05 4.38 6.72
C VAL A 52 -4.08 5.55 6.53
N PRO A 53 -3.39 6.05 7.57
CA PRO A 53 -2.41 7.11 7.41
C PRO A 53 -1.22 6.63 6.59
N LEU A 54 -0.82 5.36 6.61
CA LEU A 54 0.23 4.85 5.73
C LEU A 54 -0.17 4.99 4.26
N MET A 55 -1.42 4.69 3.90
CA MET A 55 -1.92 4.95 2.56
C MET A 55 -1.91 6.45 2.26
N SER A 56 -2.42 7.31 3.16
CA SER A 56 -2.41 8.76 2.95
C SER A 56 -1.00 9.37 2.90
N PHE A 57 -0.05 8.91 3.71
CA PHE A 57 1.30 9.45 3.84
C PHE A 57 2.34 8.73 2.99
N VAL A 58 2.04 7.61 2.34
CA VAL A 58 2.98 6.95 1.42
C VAL A 58 2.48 7.07 -0.02
N VAL A 59 1.17 6.97 -0.26
CA VAL A 59 0.61 7.08 -1.61
C VAL A 59 0.65 8.54 -2.08
N MET A 60 0.24 9.49 -1.24
CA MET A 60 0.22 10.91 -1.58
C MET A 60 1.63 11.47 -1.89
N PRO A 61 2.68 11.27 -1.08
CA PRO A 61 4.00 11.76 -1.43
C PRO A 61 4.68 10.97 -2.55
N ARG A 62 4.32 9.70 -2.78
CA ARG A 62 4.76 9.03 -4.01
C ARG A 62 4.17 9.74 -5.22
N LEU A 63 2.86 9.96 -5.25
CA LEU A 63 2.20 10.70 -6.33
C LEU A 63 2.80 12.10 -6.52
N THR A 64 3.05 12.85 -5.44
CA THR A 64 3.69 14.17 -5.52
C THR A 64 5.14 14.08 -6.03
N ARG A 65 5.92 13.06 -5.63
CA ARG A 65 7.28 12.85 -6.16
C ARG A 65 7.29 12.58 -7.67
N TRP A 66 6.37 11.74 -8.15
CA TRP A 66 6.26 11.46 -9.59
C TRP A 66 5.77 12.70 -10.37
N ALA A 67 4.89 13.50 -9.78
CA ALA A 67 4.39 14.73 -10.40
C ALA A 67 5.48 15.81 -10.51
N ASN A 68 6.26 16.06 -9.46
CA ASN A 68 7.36 17.02 -9.52
C ASN A 68 8.48 16.59 -10.49
N ALA A 69 8.84 15.30 -10.50
CA ALA A 69 9.84 14.77 -11.43
C ALA A 69 9.43 14.92 -12.92
N ARG A 70 8.14 15.16 -13.20
CA ARG A 70 7.61 15.38 -14.56
C ARG A 70 7.62 16.84 -14.98
N LEU A 71 7.76 17.79 -14.04
CA LEU A 71 7.77 19.23 -14.32
C LEU A 71 9.19 19.78 -14.52
N GLU A 72 10.22 19.01 -14.15
CA GLU A 72 11.64 19.38 -14.30
C GLU A 72 12.30 18.82 -15.58
N ASN A 73 11.53 18.29 -16.55
CA ASN A 73 12.03 17.69 -17.80
C ASN A 73 11.24 18.14 -19.03
#